data_AF-A0A953LTZ7-F1
#
_entry.id   AF-A0A953LTZ7-F1
#
_cell.length_a   1.000
_cell.length_b   1.000
_cell.length_c   1.000
_cell.angle_alpha   90.00
_cell.angle_beta   90.00
_cell.angle_gamma   90.00
#
_symmetry.space_group_name_H-M   'P 1'
#
loop_
_entity.id
_entity.type
_entity.pdbx_description
1 polymer ?
#
loop_
_entity_poly.entity_id
_entity_poly.type
_entity_poly.pdbx_seq_one_letter_code
_entity_poly.pdbx_strand_id
1 'polypeptide(L)'
;MAMEGEAINRRAVMAGGLAAMAAVAAPAMPESGALSPAFCLMRDEMEAALTAFRAVRDDLERVKPQLIKQLRRDGRRNFGWYFRQPEVIAESRARMKARAAAEGVFVNPAANNADRVLQLHALDVYEADLGDRFGIARTHFSRTSSA
;
A
#
# COMPACT_ATOMS: atom_id res chain seq x y z
N MET A 1 -23.40 42.22 7.21
CA MET A 1 -22.47 41.64 8.19
C MET A 1 -22.45 40.15 7.95
N ALA A 2 -21.40 39.66 7.30
CA ALA A 2 -21.32 38.29 6.80
C ALA A 2 -21.06 37.32 7.95
N MET A 3 -21.85 36.24 7.96
CA MET A 3 -21.63 35.07 8.79
C MET A 3 -20.32 34.39 8.34
N GLU A 4 -19.32 34.38 9.21
CA GLU A 4 -18.13 33.54 9.04
C GLU A 4 -18.49 32.09 9.38
N GLY A 5 -18.84 31.33 8.35
CA GLY A 5 -18.67 29.89 8.37
C GLY A 5 -17.32 29.57 7.76
N GLU A 6 -16.43 28.89 8.49
CA GLU A 6 -15.35 28.16 7.83
C GLU A 6 -14.89 26.95 8.66
N ALA A 7 -15.30 25.78 8.15
CA ALA A 7 -14.60 24.51 8.21
C ALA A 7 -13.68 24.26 9.41
N ILE A 8 -14.26 23.70 10.47
CA ILE A 8 -13.51 22.74 11.31
C ILE A 8 -13.11 21.60 10.37
N ASN A 9 -11.87 21.72 9.89
CA ASN A 9 -11.25 20.87 8.91
C ASN A 9 -11.38 19.41 9.35
N ARG A 10 -11.99 18.55 8.52
CA ARG A 10 -11.99 17.08 8.71
C ARG A 10 -10.57 16.52 8.91
N ARG A 11 -9.54 17.26 8.50
CA ARG A 11 -8.12 17.01 8.78
C ARG A 11 -7.72 17.16 10.26
N ALA A 12 -8.29 18.11 11.00
CA ALA A 12 -7.98 18.30 12.42
C ALA A 12 -8.59 17.18 13.29
N VAL A 13 -9.77 16.67 12.90
CA VAL A 13 -10.43 15.53 13.58
C VAL A 13 -9.68 14.21 13.32
N MET A 14 -9.11 14.02 12.13
CA MET A 14 -8.26 12.85 11.82
C MET A 14 -6.87 12.95 12.47
N ALA A 15 -6.30 14.15 12.60
CA ALA A 15 -5.02 14.35 13.28
C ALA A 15 -5.13 14.16 14.81
N GLY A 16 -6.27 14.55 15.41
CA GLY A 16 -6.53 14.31 16.83
C GLY A 16 -6.78 12.83 17.17
N GLY A 17 -7.39 12.07 16.26
CA GLY A 17 -7.65 10.64 16.45
C GLY A 17 -6.40 9.75 16.36
N LEU A 18 -5.45 10.09 15.48
CA LEU A 18 -4.21 9.31 15.33
C LEU A 18 -3.17 9.59 16.43
N ALA A 19 -3.12 10.82 16.94
CA ALA A 19 -2.23 11.17 18.05
C ALA A 19 -2.68 10.55 19.39
N ALA A 20 -3.99 10.37 19.59
CA ALA A 20 -4.53 9.74 20.80
C ALA A 20 -4.28 8.22 20.88
N MET A 21 -4.15 7.53 19.74
CA MET A 21 -3.76 6.10 19.70
C MET A 21 -2.25 5.89 19.91
N ALA A 22 -1.42 6.87 19.56
CA ALA A 22 0.03 6.78 19.73
C ALA A 22 0.49 6.98 21.19
N ALA A 23 -0.35 7.55 22.06
CA ALA A 23 0.02 7.89 23.45
C ALA A 23 -0.43 6.86 24.51
N VAL A 24 -1.29 5.88 24.18
CA VAL A 24 -1.85 4.93 25.17
C VAL A 24 -1.16 3.56 25.18
N ALA A 25 -0.19 3.33 24.29
CA ALA A 25 0.62 2.12 24.34
C ALA A 25 2.08 2.46 24.02
N ALA A 26 2.76 3.07 24.97
CA ALA A 26 4.18 2.85 25.14
C ALA A 26 4.36 1.66 26.10
N PRO A 27 4.30 0.39 25.64
CA PRO A 27 4.93 -0.67 26.40
C PRO A 27 6.44 -0.46 26.29
N ALA A 28 7.13 -0.63 27.41
CA ALA A 28 8.58 -0.76 27.47
C ALA A 28 9.05 -1.64 26.31
N MET A 29 9.93 -1.10 25.47
CA MET A 29 10.46 -1.82 24.32
C MET A 29 11.13 -3.11 24.81
N PRO A 30 10.71 -4.29 24.32
CA PRO A 30 11.46 -5.47 24.64
C PRO A 30 12.81 -5.39 23.90
N GLU A 31 13.92 -5.50 24.64
CA GLU A 31 15.25 -5.78 24.09
C GLU A 31 15.32 -7.15 23.37
N SER A 32 14.19 -7.84 23.24
CA SER A 32 14.09 -9.12 22.55
C SER A 32 14.05 -8.90 21.04
N GLY A 33 14.78 -9.72 20.28
CA GLY A 33 14.65 -9.81 18.81
C GLY A 33 13.28 -10.31 18.30
N ALA A 34 12.22 -10.22 19.10
CA ALA A 34 10.86 -10.52 18.70
C ALA A 34 10.18 -9.29 18.10
N LEU A 35 9.33 -9.53 17.10
CA LEU A 35 8.61 -8.49 16.37
C LEU A 35 7.51 -7.87 17.23
N SER A 36 7.23 -6.58 16.98
CA SER A 36 6.11 -5.95 17.65
C SER A 36 4.76 -6.52 17.15
N PRO A 37 3.76 -6.72 18.02
CA PRO A 37 2.45 -7.25 17.59
C PRO A 37 1.76 -6.38 16.52
N ALA A 38 1.93 -5.05 16.61
CA ALA A 38 1.43 -4.12 15.61
C ALA A 38 2.12 -4.32 14.24
N PHE A 39 3.43 -4.57 14.23
CA PHE A 39 4.17 -4.89 13.01
C PHE A 39 3.68 -6.18 12.35
N CYS A 40 3.49 -7.24 13.14
CA CYS A 40 2.95 -8.51 12.62
C CYS A 40 1.61 -8.32 11.91
N LEU A 41 0.67 -7.57 12.51
CA LEU A 41 -0.64 -7.32 11.90
C LEU A 41 -0.53 -6.58 10.56
N MET A 42 0.26 -5.50 10.50
CA MET A 42 0.43 -4.74 9.25
C MET A 42 1.13 -5.59 8.17
N ARG A 43 2.12 -6.42 8.56
CA ARG A 43 2.78 -7.36 7.65
C ARG A 43 1.78 -8.37 7.08
N ASP A 44 0.96 -8.97 7.93
CA ASP A 44 -0.02 -9.96 7.51
C ASP A 44 -1.08 -9.34 6.57
N GLU A 45 -1.49 -8.09 6.82
CA GLU A 45 -2.35 -7.32 5.91
C GLU A 45 -1.70 -7.06 4.55
N MET A 46 -0.41 -6.69 4.54
CA MET A 46 0.36 -6.50 3.32
C MET A 46 0.50 -7.80 2.53
N GLU A 47 0.83 -8.92 3.19
CA GLU A 47 0.94 -10.24 2.55
C GLU A 47 -0.40 -10.70 1.94
N ALA A 48 -1.50 -10.50 2.66
CA ALA A 48 -2.83 -10.81 2.17
C ALA A 48 -3.19 -9.95 0.94
N ALA A 49 -2.85 -8.65 0.97
CA ALA A 49 -3.09 -7.76 -0.16
C ALA A 49 -2.23 -8.08 -1.39
N LEU A 50 -0.96 -8.45 -1.20
CA LEU A 50 -0.07 -8.89 -2.28
C LEU A 50 -0.54 -10.20 -2.90
N THR A 51 -0.95 -11.17 -2.07
CA THR A 51 -1.52 -12.44 -2.55
C THR A 51 -2.76 -12.19 -3.41
N ALA A 52 -3.68 -11.34 -2.94
CA ALA A 52 -4.87 -10.98 -3.70
C ALA A 52 -4.53 -10.26 -5.01
N PHE A 53 -3.55 -9.36 -5.00
CA PHE A 53 -3.08 -8.69 -6.21
C PHE A 53 -2.50 -9.68 -7.23
N ARG A 54 -1.63 -10.60 -6.79
CA ARG A 54 -1.06 -11.65 -7.67
C ARG A 54 -2.15 -12.49 -8.32
N ALA A 55 -3.14 -12.93 -7.55
CA ALA A 55 -4.26 -13.71 -8.10
C ALA A 55 -5.02 -12.96 -9.21
N VAL A 56 -5.36 -11.69 -8.97
CA VAL A 56 -6.06 -10.86 -9.96
C VAL A 56 -5.18 -10.56 -11.18
N ARG A 57 -3.88 -10.34 -10.98
CA ARG A 57 -2.92 -10.15 -12.07
C ARG A 57 -2.84 -11.38 -12.96
N ASP A 58 -2.73 -12.57 -12.37
CA ASP A 58 -2.66 -13.83 -13.10
C ASP A 58 -3.96 -14.09 -13.91
N ASP A 59 -5.12 -13.74 -13.32
CA ASP A 59 -6.40 -13.80 -14.04
C ASP A 59 -6.45 -12.81 -15.21
N LEU A 60 -5.98 -11.58 -15.02
CA LEU A 60 -5.86 -10.60 -16.10
C LEU A 60 -4.93 -11.11 -17.21
N GLU A 61 -3.78 -11.70 -16.87
CA GLU A 61 -2.84 -12.24 -17.85
C GLU A 61 -3.44 -13.33 -18.73
N ARG A 62 -4.35 -14.14 -18.18
CA ARG A 62 -5.09 -15.16 -18.95
C ARG A 62 -6.04 -14.55 -19.98
N VAL A 63 -6.76 -13.49 -19.63
CA VAL A 63 -7.77 -12.87 -20.52
C VAL A 63 -7.19 -11.79 -21.43
N LYS A 64 -6.06 -11.18 -21.06
CA LYS A 64 -5.42 -10.06 -21.76
C LYS A 64 -5.18 -10.31 -23.26
N PRO A 65 -4.75 -11.50 -23.74
CA PRO A 65 -4.62 -11.75 -25.18
C PRO A 65 -5.94 -11.56 -25.94
N GLN A 66 -7.07 -11.98 -25.36
CA GLN A 66 -8.39 -11.85 -25.96
C GLN A 66 -8.83 -10.39 -26.00
N LEU A 67 -8.64 -9.66 -24.88
CA LEU A 67 -8.93 -8.23 -24.79
C LEU A 67 -8.11 -7.42 -25.80
N ILE A 68 -6.83 -7.74 -25.97
CA ILE A 68 -5.96 -7.08 -26.97
C ILE A 68 -6.41 -7.42 -28.40
N LYS A 69 -6.77 -8.68 -28.68
CA LYS A 69 -7.29 -9.09 -29.99
C LYS A 69 -8.56 -8.32 -30.35
N GLN A 70 -9.46 -8.15 -29.39
CA GLN A 70 -10.69 -7.38 -29.55
C GLN A 70 -10.39 -5.89 -29.77
N LEU A 71 -9.50 -5.30 -28.97
CA LEU A 71 -9.05 -3.91 -29.15
C LEU A 71 -8.43 -3.66 -30.54
N ARG A 72 -7.64 -4.61 -31.06
CA ARG A 72 -7.07 -4.52 -32.41
C ARG A 72 -8.14 -4.59 -33.50
N ARG A 73 -9.19 -5.41 -33.30
CA ARG A 73 -10.32 -5.55 -34.22
C ARG A 73 -11.17 -4.28 -34.27
N ASP A 74 -11.45 -3.69 -33.11
CA ASP A 74 -12.35 -2.54 -32.99
C ASP A 74 -11.66 -1.19 -33.28
N GLY A 75 -10.33 -1.22 -33.44
CA GLY A 75 -9.49 -0.07 -33.79
C GLY A 75 -9.08 0.81 -32.59
N ARG A 76 -7.98 1.55 -32.74
CA ARG A 76 -7.34 2.35 -31.67
C ARG A 76 -8.25 3.42 -31.04
N ARG A 77 -9.36 3.82 -31.68
CA ARG A 77 -10.34 4.77 -31.11
C ARG A 77 -11.06 4.20 -29.88
N ASN A 78 -11.02 2.89 -29.65
CA ASN A 78 -11.68 2.25 -28.52
C ASN A 78 -10.72 1.93 -27.35
N PHE A 79 -9.58 2.63 -27.24
CA PHE A 79 -8.60 2.39 -26.17
C PHE A 79 -9.20 2.55 -24.75
N GLY A 80 -10.16 3.47 -24.58
CA GLY A 80 -10.89 3.63 -23.32
C GLY A 80 -11.83 2.47 -22.96
N TRP A 81 -12.18 1.58 -23.90
CA TRP A 81 -12.94 0.36 -23.59
C TRP A 81 -12.08 -0.65 -22.82
N TYR A 82 -10.78 -0.77 -23.16
CA TYR A 82 -9.86 -1.69 -22.50
C TYR A 82 -9.73 -1.38 -21.00
N PHE A 83 -9.55 -0.11 -20.63
CA PHE A 83 -9.46 0.30 -19.22
C PHE A 83 -10.79 0.21 -18.46
N ARG A 84 -11.91 0.00 -19.18
CA ARG A 84 -13.23 -0.23 -18.58
C ARG A 84 -13.55 -1.71 -18.40
N GLN A 85 -12.65 -2.62 -18.81
CA GLN A 85 -12.85 -4.04 -18.61
C GLN A 85 -12.80 -4.38 -17.11
N PRO A 86 -13.72 -5.22 -16.61
CA PRO A 86 -13.78 -5.59 -15.19
C PRO A 86 -12.43 -6.08 -14.64
N GLU A 87 -11.70 -6.86 -15.43
CA GLU A 87 -10.43 -7.47 -15.03
C GLU A 87 -9.31 -6.43 -14.91
N VAL A 88 -9.30 -5.43 -15.80
CA VAL A 88 -8.34 -4.31 -15.73
C VAL A 88 -8.64 -3.40 -14.54
N ILE A 89 -9.93 -3.14 -14.28
CA ILE A 89 -10.35 -2.36 -13.10
C ILE A 89 -10.02 -3.12 -11.81
N ALA A 90 -10.27 -4.44 -11.77
CA ALA A 90 -9.98 -5.28 -10.63
C ALA A 90 -8.47 -5.29 -10.31
N GLU A 91 -7.62 -5.45 -11.33
CA GLU A 91 -6.17 -5.40 -11.16
C GLU A 91 -5.73 -4.04 -10.61
N SER A 92 -6.23 -2.95 -11.18
CA SER A 92 -5.89 -1.60 -10.73
C SER A 92 -6.29 -1.35 -9.27
N ARG A 93 -7.48 -1.82 -8.86
CA ARG A 93 -7.93 -1.72 -7.46
C ARG A 93 -7.11 -2.60 -6.52
N ALA A 94 -6.81 -3.82 -6.92
CA ALA A 94 -5.98 -4.74 -6.13
C ALA A 94 -4.57 -4.18 -5.95
N ARG A 95 -4.00 -3.60 -7.00
CA ARG A 95 -2.71 -2.88 -6.97
C ARG A 95 -2.75 -1.70 -5.99
N MET A 96 -3.77 -0.85 -6.04
CA MET A 96 -3.92 0.28 -5.10
C MET A 96 -4.04 -0.20 -3.65
N LYS A 97 -4.79 -1.28 -3.40
CA LYS A 97 -4.93 -1.85 -2.06
C LYS A 97 -3.60 -2.41 -1.52
N ALA A 98 -2.87 -3.15 -2.35
CA ALA A 98 -1.56 -3.68 -1.99
C ALA A 98 -0.55 -2.56 -1.69
N ARG A 99 -0.58 -1.47 -2.49
CA ARG A 99 0.22 -0.28 -2.23
C ARG A 99 -0.14 0.39 -0.91
N ALA A 100 -1.42 0.59 -0.62
CA ALA A 100 -1.87 1.21 0.63
C ALA A 100 -1.46 0.38 1.86
N ALA A 101 -1.57 -0.95 1.78
CA ALA A 101 -1.13 -1.84 2.85
C ALA A 101 0.39 -1.77 3.08
N ALA A 102 1.17 -1.76 2.00
CA ALA A 102 2.62 -1.60 2.07
C ALA A 102 3.04 -0.23 2.63
N GLU A 103 2.35 0.84 2.25
CA GLU A 103 2.54 2.16 2.86
C GLU A 103 2.32 2.11 4.38
N GLY A 104 1.33 1.35 4.87
CA GLY A 104 1.13 1.12 6.30
C GLY A 104 2.34 0.49 7.00
N VAL A 105 2.93 -0.55 6.39
CA VAL A 105 4.11 -1.24 6.92
C VAL A 105 5.34 -0.33 6.93
N PHE A 106 5.56 0.46 5.86
CA PHE A 106 6.80 1.25 5.69
C PHE A 106 6.75 2.66 6.27
N VAL A 107 5.56 3.26 6.44
CA VAL A 107 5.40 4.57 7.08
C VAL A 107 5.47 4.43 8.60
N ASN A 108 5.20 3.25 9.16
CA ASN A 108 5.32 3.03 10.60
C ASN A 108 6.81 3.00 11.01
N PRO A 109 7.27 3.95 11.83
CA PRO A 109 8.67 3.96 12.28
C PRO A 109 9.00 2.66 13.00
N ALA A 110 10.01 1.94 12.50
CA ALA A 110 10.47 0.69 13.12
C ALA A 110 10.93 0.98 14.56
N ALA A 111 10.21 0.44 15.54
CA ALA A 111 10.51 0.64 16.95
C ALA A 111 11.71 -0.21 17.42
N ASN A 112 12.05 -1.28 16.70
CA ASN A 112 13.17 -2.18 17.04
C ASN A 112 13.90 -2.71 15.79
N ASN A 113 15.06 -3.34 16.00
CA ASN A 113 15.92 -3.84 14.92
C ASN A 113 15.34 -5.05 14.16
N ALA A 114 14.55 -5.90 14.83
CA ALA A 114 13.94 -7.07 14.19
C ALA A 114 12.88 -6.65 13.15
N ASP A 115 12.03 -5.70 13.51
CA ASP A 115 11.04 -5.09 12.61
C ASP A 115 11.75 -4.43 11.42
N ARG A 116 12.86 -3.72 11.65
CA ARG A 116 13.65 -3.09 10.58
C ARG A 116 14.22 -4.10 9.59
N VAL A 117 14.81 -5.21 10.06
CA VAL A 117 15.37 -6.25 9.19
C VAL A 117 14.27 -6.91 8.36
N LEU A 118 13.10 -7.16 8.93
CA LEU A 118 11.99 -7.73 8.16
C LEU A 118 11.36 -6.74 7.18
N GLN A 119 11.30 -5.45 7.50
CA GLN A 119 10.86 -4.44 6.55
C GLN A 119 11.76 -4.39 5.31
N LEU A 120 13.08 -4.62 5.45
CA LEU A 120 13.98 -4.75 4.29
C LEU A 120 13.61 -5.94 3.39
N HIS A 121 13.37 -7.11 3.99
CA HIS A 121 12.95 -8.28 3.21
C HIS A 121 11.57 -8.09 2.57
N ALA A 122 10.63 -7.46 3.29
CA ALA A 122 9.32 -7.11 2.76
C ALA A 122 9.42 -6.14 1.57
N LEU A 123 10.36 -5.20 1.61
CA LEU A 123 10.63 -4.27 0.51
C LEU A 123 11.07 -5.01 -0.75
N ASP A 124 11.99 -5.96 -0.64
CA ASP A 124 12.46 -6.74 -1.80
C ASP A 124 11.32 -7.52 -2.46
N VAL A 125 10.46 -8.17 -1.66
CA VAL A 125 9.30 -8.90 -2.15
C VAL A 125 8.31 -7.95 -2.83
N TYR A 126 8.03 -6.81 -2.19
CA TYR A 126 7.13 -5.80 -2.73
C TYR A 126 7.63 -5.23 -4.07
N GLU A 127 8.94 -4.92 -4.16
CA GLU A 127 9.57 -4.43 -5.39
C GLU A 127 9.48 -5.46 -6.52
N ALA A 128 9.64 -6.76 -6.22
CA ALA A 128 9.49 -7.84 -7.19
C ALA A 128 8.06 -7.99 -7.72
N ASP A 129 7.05 -7.85 -6.85
CA ASP A 129 5.66 -8.12 -7.22
C ASP A 129 4.96 -6.96 -7.92
N LEU A 130 5.10 -5.77 -7.37
CA LEU A 130 4.37 -4.59 -7.85
C LEU A 130 5.16 -3.81 -8.90
N GLY A 131 6.47 -4.06 -9.02
CA GLY A 131 7.32 -3.50 -10.08
C GLY A 131 7.37 -1.97 -10.09
N ASP A 132 6.96 -1.31 -8.99
CA ASP A 132 6.91 0.15 -8.88
C ASP A 132 8.35 0.65 -8.69
N ARG A 133 9.08 0.84 -9.79
CA ARG A 133 10.47 1.33 -9.82
C ARG A 133 10.66 2.76 -9.25
N PHE A 134 9.70 3.33 -8.49
CA PHE A 134 9.72 4.72 -8.03
C PHE A 134 9.10 4.96 -6.65
N GLY A 135 9.89 5.56 -5.75
CA GLY A 135 9.41 6.58 -4.82
C GLY A 135 9.16 6.12 -3.39
N ILE A 136 7.98 5.59 -3.10
CA ILE A 136 7.41 5.64 -1.75
C ILE A 136 8.14 4.72 -0.76
N ALA A 137 8.19 3.41 -1.03
CA ALA A 137 8.80 2.47 -0.09
C ALA A 137 10.30 2.78 0.15
N ARG A 138 11.03 3.17 -0.91
CA ARG A 138 12.44 3.56 -0.83
C ARG A 138 12.67 4.89 -0.10
N THR A 139 11.84 5.92 -0.31
CA THR A 139 11.99 7.22 0.38
C THR A 139 11.68 7.14 1.86
N HIS A 140 10.71 6.32 2.27
CA HIS A 140 10.45 6.11 3.70
C HIS A 140 11.60 5.35 4.36
N PHE A 141 12.11 4.30 3.71
CA PHE A 141 13.19 3.50 4.29
C PHE A 141 14.56 4.22 4.31
N SER A 142 14.89 5.01 3.28
CA SER A 142 16.13 5.81 3.28
C SER A 142 16.11 6.97 4.27
N ARG A 143 14.93 7.54 4.54
CA ARG A 143 14.74 8.62 5.52
C ARG A 143 14.90 8.12 6.96
N THR A 144 14.55 6.88 7.26
CA THR A 144 14.72 6.30 8.60
C THR A 144 16.10 5.66 8.83
N SER A 145 16.83 5.27 7.78
CA SER A 145 18.20 4.76 7.92
C SER A 145 19.27 5.83 8.10
N SER A 146 18.94 7.09 7.80
CA SER A 146 19.86 8.25 7.83
C SER A 146 19.76 9.08 9.13
N ALA A 147 19.08 8.57 10.16
CA ALA A 147 18.87 9.23 11.46
C ALA A 147 19.56 8.46 12.59
#